data_AF-A0A3C1DGV7-F1
#
_entry.id   AF-A0A3C1DGV7-F1
#
_cell.length_a   1.000
_cell.length_b   1.000
_cell.length_c   1.000
_cell.angle_alpha   90.00
_cell.angle_beta   90.00
_cell.angle_gamma   90.00
#
_symmetry.space_group_name_H-M   'P 1'
#
loop_
_entity.id
_entity.type
_entity.pdbx_description
1 polymer ?
#
loop_
_entity_poly.entity_id
_entity_poly.type
_entity_poly.pdbx_seq_one_letter_code
_entity_poly.pdbx_strand_id
1 'polypeptide(L)'
;MTSDQTFEDLDARLSSDAINLFTRMVETHLAHRADAGDNLFLMPTDFAGELWFTGQKSAYTPNVRSAALNDLSSLGLLQRGSPRGGGESFTVSGTGENFFQWLKRRNGTAIDQVAEVAQRNLSGAGFAERNPGASKALDDAFELLWESSTDDQAVQTIGGHLRTAIQHTVSTVIGPDADGKRENPIGVLKDYGETLELTGREVKVLVRLVELAGAVLSLDQRLHHILDEVDKDRPPASWDEMRRATFITAVTCNEIDLLRPRR
;
A
#
# COMPACT_ATOMS: atom_id res chain seq x y z
N MET A 1 26.71 -6.89 23.09
CA MET A 1 25.45 -6.11 23.05
C MET A 1 25.05 -5.87 24.50
N THR A 2 24.90 -4.61 24.90
CA THR A 2 24.36 -4.25 26.22
C THR A 2 22.89 -4.67 26.32
N SER A 3 22.49 -5.07 27.51
CA SER A 3 21.37 -5.98 27.79
C SER A 3 19.94 -5.43 27.66
N ASP A 4 19.70 -4.16 27.31
CA ASP A 4 18.34 -3.59 27.34
C ASP A 4 18.14 -2.49 26.28
N GLN A 5 18.19 -2.82 25.00
CA GLN A 5 17.69 -1.89 23.96
C GLN A 5 16.50 -2.52 23.27
N THR A 6 15.32 -1.93 23.45
CA THR A 6 14.08 -2.38 22.81
C THR A 6 13.99 -1.85 21.37
N PHE A 7 13.13 -2.44 20.55
CA PHE A 7 12.88 -1.92 19.20
C PHE A 7 12.13 -0.58 19.24
N GLU A 8 11.34 -0.33 20.29
CA GLU A 8 10.73 0.96 20.59
C GLU A 8 11.79 2.06 20.80
N ASP A 9 12.87 1.75 21.52
CA ASP A 9 13.98 2.68 21.75
C ASP A 9 14.77 2.96 20.46
N LEU A 10 14.87 1.97 19.56
CA LEU A 10 15.50 2.11 18.26
C LEU A 10 14.69 3.05 17.36
N ASP A 11 13.37 2.84 17.28
CA ASP A 11 12.43 3.67 16.52
C ASP A 11 12.46 5.14 16.99
N ALA A 12 12.41 5.37 18.30
CA ALA A 12 12.42 6.71 18.87
C ALA A 12 13.73 7.50 18.61
N ARG A 13 14.84 6.81 18.35
CA ARG A 13 16.15 7.42 18.12
C ARG A 13 16.44 7.68 16.64
N LEU A 14 15.72 7.03 15.73
CA LEU A 14 15.93 7.19 14.30
C LEU A 14 15.14 8.39 13.77
N SER A 15 15.78 9.18 12.92
CA SER A 15 15.07 10.18 12.13
C SER A 15 14.18 9.52 11.07
N SER A 16 13.13 10.21 10.62
CA SER A 16 12.28 9.71 9.52
C SER A 16 13.09 9.43 8.25
N ASP A 17 14.12 10.23 7.97
CA ASP A 17 15.04 10.01 6.84
C ASP A 17 15.80 8.68 6.99
N ALA A 18 16.29 8.38 8.20
CA ALA A 18 17.00 7.12 8.48
C ALA A 18 16.06 5.91 8.41
N ILE A 19 14.82 6.02 8.91
CA ILE A 19 13.81 4.96 8.82
C ILE A 19 13.44 4.68 7.36
N ASN A 20 13.24 5.72 6.54
CA ASN A 20 12.90 5.56 5.13
C ASN A 20 14.04 4.93 4.34
N LEU A 21 15.29 5.38 4.56
CA LEU A 21 16.48 4.79 3.96
C LEU A 21 16.61 3.32 4.36
N PHE A 22 16.48 3.02 5.65
CA PHE A 22 16.58 1.67 6.18
C PHE A 22 15.53 0.74 5.60
N THR A 23 14.27 1.16 5.56
CA THR A 23 13.15 0.40 4.99
C THR A 23 13.45 -0.01 3.55
N ARG A 24 13.90 0.95 2.72
CA ARG A 24 14.29 0.68 1.33
C ARG A 24 15.46 -0.30 1.24
N MET A 25 16.50 -0.12 2.06
CA MET A 25 17.65 -1.03 2.07
C MET A 25 17.25 -2.46 2.46
N VAL A 26 16.38 -2.64 3.45
CA VAL A 26 15.92 -3.98 3.85
C VAL A 26 15.02 -4.60 2.79
N GLU A 27 14.10 -3.84 2.20
CA GLU A 27 13.23 -4.34 1.11
C GLU A 27 14.04 -4.78 -0.11
N THR A 28 15.01 -3.98 -0.54
CA THR A 28 15.94 -4.36 -1.62
C THR A 28 16.76 -5.59 -1.24
N HIS A 29 17.27 -5.66 0.00
CA HIS A 29 18.03 -6.82 0.45
C HIS A 29 17.19 -8.11 0.44
N LEU A 30 15.94 -8.05 0.92
CA LEU A 30 15.03 -9.21 0.97
C LEU A 30 14.60 -9.67 -0.42
N ALA A 31 14.30 -8.74 -1.33
CA ALA A 31 13.90 -9.05 -2.71
C ALA A 31 14.97 -9.85 -3.47
N HIS A 32 16.25 -9.62 -3.14
CA HIS A 32 17.40 -10.24 -3.82
C HIS A 32 18.11 -11.30 -2.96
N ARG A 33 17.51 -11.73 -1.85
CA ARG A 33 18.12 -12.68 -0.92
C ARG A 33 18.46 -14.03 -1.57
N ALA A 34 17.72 -14.42 -2.60
CA ALA A 34 17.90 -15.66 -3.34
C ALA A 34 18.92 -15.56 -4.49
N ASP A 35 19.39 -14.36 -4.83
CA ASP A 35 20.28 -14.13 -5.98
C ASP A 35 21.73 -14.52 -5.66
N ALA A 36 22.46 -14.92 -6.70
CA ALA A 36 23.88 -15.26 -6.58
C ALA A 36 24.74 -14.00 -6.49
N GLY A 37 25.34 -13.75 -5.32
CA GLY A 37 26.29 -12.64 -5.10
C GLY A 37 26.30 -12.15 -3.66
N ASP A 38 27.22 -11.25 -3.35
CA ASP A 38 27.20 -10.54 -2.06
C ASP A 38 26.11 -9.46 -2.14
N ASN A 39 25.04 -9.56 -1.34
CA ASN A 39 23.93 -8.59 -1.28
C ASN A 39 24.29 -7.36 -0.43
N LEU A 40 25.21 -6.54 -0.95
CA LEU A 40 25.83 -5.40 -0.27
C LEU A 40 25.31 -4.09 -0.83
N PHE A 41 25.30 -3.07 0.01
CA PHE A 41 25.17 -1.68 -0.40
C PHE A 41 26.55 -1.02 -0.38
N LEU A 42 26.95 -0.42 -1.50
CA LEU A 42 28.22 0.26 -1.67
C LEU A 42 28.00 1.76 -1.72
N MET A 43 28.83 2.51 -1.00
CA MET A 43 28.95 3.95 -1.14
C MET A 43 30.35 4.27 -1.68
N PRO A 44 30.50 4.45 -3.01
CA PRO A 44 31.78 4.76 -3.62
C PRO A 44 32.31 6.11 -3.16
N THR A 45 33.64 6.21 -3.00
CA THR A 45 34.30 7.46 -2.56
C THR A 45 34.09 8.61 -3.55
N ASP A 46 34.04 8.30 -4.85
CA ASP A 46 33.92 9.27 -5.94
C ASP A 46 32.48 9.74 -6.17
N PHE A 47 31.51 9.07 -5.55
CA PHE A 47 30.07 9.31 -5.70
C PHE A 47 29.43 9.51 -4.33
N ALA A 48 29.91 10.54 -3.61
CA ALA A 48 29.43 10.86 -2.27
C ALA A 48 27.91 11.13 -2.29
N GLY A 49 27.19 10.43 -1.40
CA GLY A 49 25.75 10.53 -1.30
C GLY A 49 24.97 9.56 -2.20
N GLU A 50 25.66 8.62 -2.84
CA GLU A 50 25.02 7.57 -3.63
C GLU A 50 25.21 6.20 -2.98
N LEU A 51 24.12 5.43 -2.91
CA LEU A 51 24.16 4.07 -2.39
C LEU A 51 23.72 3.09 -3.48
N TRP A 52 24.62 2.17 -3.81
CA TRP A 52 24.51 1.23 -4.93
C TRP A 52 24.36 -0.18 -4.38
N PHE A 53 23.38 -0.94 -4.83
CA PHE A 53 23.20 -2.33 -4.38
C PHE A 53 23.86 -3.30 -5.37
N THR A 54 24.72 -4.19 -4.88
CA THR A 54 25.54 -5.08 -5.73
C THR A 54 24.75 -6.21 -6.38
N GLY A 55 23.59 -6.58 -5.85
CA GLY A 55 22.70 -7.58 -6.44
C GLY A 55 21.99 -7.11 -7.72
N GLN A 56 22.05 -5.80 -8.05
CA GLN A 56 21.40 -5.26 -9.23
C GLN A 56 22.19 -4.09 -9.83
N LYS A 57 22.47 -4.11 -11.13
CA LYS A 57 23.20 -3.04 -11.84
C LYS A 57 22.51 -1.65 -11.80
N SER A 58 21.29 -1.55 -11.28
CA SER A 58 20.45 -0.34 -11.33
C SER A 58 19.75 -0.01 -10.01
N ALA A 59 19.91 -0.79 -8.94
CA ALA A 59 19.36 -0.44 -7.63
C ALA A 59 20.24 0.65 -7.00
N TYR A 60 19.72 1.88 -7.10
CA TYR A 60 20.41 3.10 -6.78
C TYR A 60 19.55 3.96 -5.85
N THR A 61 20.15 4.45 -4.77
CA THR A 61 19.52 5.45 -3.92
C THR A 61 20.32 6.75 -3.98
N PRO A 62 19.78 7.82 -4.60
CA PRO A 62 20.41 9.13 -4.61
C PRO A 62 20.26 9.83 -3.26
N ASN A 63 21.14 10.82 -3.01
CA ASN A 63 21.05 11.78 -1.90
C ASN A 63 21.07 11.14 -0.51
N VAL A 64 21.79 10.03 -0.35
CA VAL A 64 21.96 9.36 0.93
C VAL A 64 22.86 10.19 1.84
N ARG A 65 22.33 10.61 2.98
CA ARG A 65 23.10 11.32 3.99
C ARG A 65 23.97 10.34 4.77
N SER A 66 25.28 10.56 4.80
CA SER A 66 26.22 9.75 5.58
C SER A 66 25.85 9.68 7.07
N ALA A 67 25.20 10.73 7.61
CA ALA A 67 24.66 10.74 8.96
C ALA A 67 23.61 9.62 9.19
N ALA A 68 22.68 9.41 8.25
CA ALA A 68 21.67 8.35 8.38
C ALA A 68 22.32 6.95 8.34
N LEU A 69 23.31 6.74 7.48
CA LEU A 69 24.07 5.48 7.45
C LEU A 69 24.88 5.27 8.74
N ASN A 70 25.48 6.34 9.29
CA ASN A 70 26.18 6.30 10.57
C ASN A 70 25.23 5.94 11.71
N ASP A 71 24.04 6.56 11.76
CA ASP A 71 23.04 6.28 12.80
C ASP A 71 22.60 4.81 12.73
N LEU A 72 22.24 4.33 11.55
CA LEU A 72 21.84 2.94 11.33
C LEU A 72 22.95 1.93 11.67
N SER A 73 24.21 2.23 11.33
CA SER A 73 25.35 1.40 11.72
C SER A 73 25.61 1.44 13.24
N SER A 74 25.54 2.62 13.86
CA SER A 74 25.80 2.81 15.29
C SER A 74 24.77 2.11 16.18
N LEU A 75 23.53 1.99 15.69
CA LEU A 75 22.44 1.26 16.32
C LEU A 75 22.46 -0.24 16.00
N GLY A 76 23.48 -0.71 15.26
CA GLY A 76 23.64 -2.11 14.90
C GLY A 76 22.60 -2.63 13.93
N LEU A 77 21.87 -1.76 13.22
CA LEU A 77 20.90 -2.16 12.19
C LEU A 77 21.60 -2.50 10.87
N LEU A 78 22.70 -1.80 10.56
CA LEU A 78 23.60 -2.11 9.45
C LEU A 78 24.97 -2.55 9.95
N GLN A 79 25.57 -3.53 9.28
CA GLN A 79 27.00 -3.85 9.45
C GLN A 79 27.80 -3.09 8.40
N ARG A 80 28.83 -2.36 8.86
CA ARG A 80 29.75 -1.65 7.97
C ARG A 80 30.95 -2.53 7.63
N GLY A 81 31.33 -2.53 6.36
CA GLY A 81 32.54 -3.17 5.85
C GLY A 81 33.36 -2.20 5.01
N SER A 82 34.57 -2.65 4.66
CA SER A 82 35.45 -1.95 3.73
C SER A 82 35.74 -2.87 2.55
N PRO A 83 35.13 -2.63 1.38
CA PRO A 83 35.39 -3.42 0.18
C PRO A 83 36.82 -3.20 -0.31
N ARG A 84 37.37 -4.18 -1.03
CA ARG A 84 38.78 -4.16 -1.52
C ARG A 84 39.10 -3.01 -2.50
N GLY A 85 38.10 -2.28 -2.99
CA GLY A 85 38.25 -1.18 -3.97
C GLY A 85 38.15 0.24 -3.38
N GLY A 86 38.08 0.39 -2.06
CA GLY A 86 37.80 1.68 -1.42
C GLY A 86 36.30 1.99 -1.31
N GLY A 87 35.95 2.98 -0.49
CA GLY A 87 34.56 3.30 -0.13
C GLY A 87 34.06 2.53 1.10
N GLU A 88 32.77 2.67 1.40
CA GLU A 88 32.10 1.95 2.50
C GLU A 88 31.13 0.92 1.93
N SER A 89 31.08 -0.27 2.55
CA SER A 89 30.02 -1.24 2.29
C SER A 89 29.11 -1.38 3.50
N PHE A 90 27.84 -1.68 3.24
CA PHE A 90 26.83 -1.87 4.26
C PHE A 90 26.04 -3.15 3.96
N THR A 91 25.80 -3.94 4.99
CA THR A 91 24.86 -5.06 4.95
C THR A 91 23.78 -4.87 6.00
N VAL A 92 22.57 -5.34 5.68
CA VAL A 92 21.52 -5.44 6.68
C VAL A 92 21.96 -6.50 7.69
N SER A 93 22.00 -6.13 8.96
CA SER A 93 22.32 -7.07 10.03
C SER A 93 21.09 -7.94 10.39
N GLY A 94 21.29 -9.05 11.10
CA GLY A 94 20.17 -9.82 11.65
C GLY A 94 19.29 -9.00 12.62
N THR A 95 19.89 -8.09 13.40
CA THR A 95 19.14 -7.13 14.23
C THR A 95 18.32 -6.17 13.37
N GLY A 96 18.87 -5.73 12.24
CA GLY A 96 18.18 -4.94 11.24
C GLY A 96 16.97 -5.66 10.65
N GLU A 97 17.13 -6.90 10.18
CA GLU A 97 15.99 -7.70 9.71
C GLU A 97 14.90 -7.83 10.78
N ASN A 98 15.28 -8.13 12.03
CA ASN A 98 14.32 -8.26 13.14
C ASN A 98 13.62 -6.94 13.47
N PHE A 99 14.35 -5.82 13.49
CA PHE A 99 13.79 -4.48 13.69
C PHE A 99 12.85 -4.09 12.55
N PHE A 100 13.21 -4.39 11.30
CA PHE A 100 12.33 -4.18 10.14
C PHE A 100 11.04 -4.99 10.27
N GLN A 101 11.13 -6.26 10.67
CA GLN A 101 9.94 -7.08 10.91
C GLN A 101 9.08 -6.56 12.06
N TRP A 102 9.67 -6.04 13.13
CA TRP A 102 8.92 -5.35 14.19
C TRP A 102 8.30 -4.05 13.69
N LEU A 103 9.03 -3.25 12.91
CA LEU A 103 8.57 -1.97 12.35
C LEU A 103 7.41 -2.19 11.38
N LYS A 104 7.51 -3.20 10.51
CA LYS A 104 6.41 -3.59 9.60
C LYS A 104 5.20 -4.13 10.37
N ARG A 105 5.40 -4.84 11.50
CA ARG A 105 4.30 -5.26 12.38
C ARG A 105 3.66 -4.10 13.15
N ARG A 106 4.46 -3.12 13.58
CA ARG A 106 4.02 -1.92 14.31
C ARG A 106 3.31 -0.90 13.41
N ASN A 107 3.88 -0.63 12.24
CA ASN A 107 3.24 0.18 11.20
C ASN A 107 2.07 -0.58 10.56
N GLY A 108 2.19 -1.91 10.50
CA GLY A 108 1.08 -2.84 10.34
C GLY A 108 0.00 -2.49 11.34
N THR A 109 0.25 -2.45 12.65
CA THR A 109 -0.80 -2.29 13.67
C THR A 109 -1.70 -1.06 13.50
N ALA A 110 -1.21 0.08 13.02
CA ALA A 110 -2.07 1.25 12.77
C ALA A 110 -2.90 1.10 11.47
N ILE A 111 -2.31 0.55 10.42
CA ILE A 111 -3.01 0.24 9.17
C ILE A 111 -3.95 -0.95 9.35
N ASP A 112 -3.56 -1.94 10.14
CA ASP A 112 -4.32 -3.11 10.56
C ASP A 112 -5.46 -2.67 11.46
N GLN A 113 -5.30 -1.71 12.38
CA GLN A 113 -6.42 -1.14 13.15
C GLN A 113 -7.41 -0.41 12.23
N VAL A 114 -6.92 0.34 11.26
CA VAL A 114 -7.76 1.06 10.30
C VAL A 114 -8.43 0.09 9.31
N ALA A 115 -7.74 -0.95 8.88
CA ALA A 115 -8.24 -2.04 8.05
C ALA A 115 -9.21 -2.93 8.83
N GLU A 116 -8.96 -3.20 10.11
CA GLU A 116 -9.84 -3.96 11.00
C GLU A 116 -11.08 -3.13 11.38
N VAL A 117 -10.99 -1.80 11.43
CA VAL A 117 -12.17 -0.92 11.55
C VAL A 117 -12.93 -0.86 10.24
N ALA A 118 -12.26 -0.76 9.09
CA ALA A 118 -12.91 -0.82 7.77
C ALA A 118 -13.59 -2.18 7.57
N GLN A 119 -12.89 -3.27 7.86
CA GLN A 119 -13.41 -4.64 7.83
C GLN A 119 -14.53 -4.81 8.86
N ARG A 120 -14.41 -4.35 10.11
CA ARG A 120 -15.54 -4.40 11.07
C ARG A 120 -16.76 -3.60 10.62
N ASN A 121 -16.57 -2.48 9.92
CA ASN A 121 -17.69 -1.69 9.39
C ASN A 121 -18.33 -2.34 8.16
N LEU A 122 -17.53 -2.98 7.31
CA LEU A 122 -17.98 -3.66 6.08
C LEU A 122 -18.53 -5.07 6.35
N SER A 123 -17.87 -5.83 7.21
CA SER A 123 -18.34 -7.12 7.76
C SER A 123 -19.35 -6.95 8.88
N GLY A 124 -19.63 -5.71 9.31
CA GLY A 124 -20.73 -5.41 10.21
C GLY A 124 -22.03 -5.88 9.57
N ALA A 125 -22.86 -6.61 10.32
CA ALA A 125 -24.04 -7.32 9.81
C ALA A 125 -24.87 -6.48 8.82
N GLY A 126 -24.99 -5.17 9.05
CA GLY A 126 -25.69 -4.26 8.14
C GLY A 126 -25.14 -4.16 6.72
N PHE A 127 -23.83 -3.92 6.52
CA PHE A 127 -23.30 -3.71 5.15
C PHE A 127 -23.24 -5.03 4.40
N ALA A 128 -22.72 -6.10 5.02
CA ALA A 128 -22.61 -7.42 4.41
C ALA A 128 -23.98 -8.01 4.03
N GLU A 129 -25.02 -7.85 4.87
CA GLU A 129 -26.38 -8.28 4.54
C GLU A 129 -26.96 -7.47 3.37
N ARG A 130 -26.70 -6.16 3.32
CA ARG A 130 -27.21 -5.31 2.23
C ARG A 130 -26.45 -5.51 0.92
N ASN A 131 -25.13 -5.69 0.97
CA ASN A 131 -24.23 -5.73 -0.18
C ASN A 131 -23.35 -6.99 -0.19
N PRO A 132 -23.93 -8.21 -0.25
CA PRO A 132 -23.17 -9.45 -0.10
C PRO A 132 -22.09 -9.63 -1.17
N GLY A 133 -22.36 -9.19 -2.41
CA GLY A 133 -21.37 -9.25 -3.50
C GLY A 133 -20.19 -8.30 -3.29
N ALA A 134 -20.45 -7.09 -2.77
CA ALA A 134 -19.38 -6.13 -2.48
C ALA A 134 -18.57 -6.56 -1.25
N SER A 135 -19.22 -7.05 -0.20
CA SER A 135 -18.56 -7.58 1.00
C SER A 135 -17.61 -8.71 0.62
N LYS A 136 -18.10 -9.71 -0.13
CA LYS A 136 -17.26 -10.81 -0.58
C LYS A 136 -16.05 -10.33 -1.39
N ALA A 137 -16.26 -9.43 -2.35
CA ALA A 137 -15.16 -8.93 -3.16
C ALA A 137 -14.12 -8.17 -2.31
N LEU A 138 -14.56 -7.40 -1.30
CA LEU A 138 -13.64 -6.74 -0.38
C LEU A 138 -12.90 -7.76 0.49
N ASP A 139 -13.58 -8.77 1.03
CA ASP A 139 -12.97 -9.83 1.83
C ASP A 139 -11.90 -10.58 1.02
N ASP A 140 -12.21 -10.98 -0.22
CA ASP A 140 -11.27 -11.64 -1.14
C ASP A 140 -10.04 -10.74 -1.41
N ALA A 141 -10.24 -9.42 -1.60
CA ALA A 141 -9.14 -8.47 -1.78
C ALA A 141 -8.27 -8.30 -0.53
N PHE A 142 -8.89 -8.22 0.66
CA PHE A 142 -8.18 -8.12 1.92
C PHE A 142 -7.39 -9.40 2.22
N GLU A 143 -7.96 -10.59 1.97
CA GLU A 143 -7.26 -11.85 2.15
C GLU A 143 -5.97 -11.90 1.32
N LEU A 144 -6.06 -11.62 0.01
CA LEU A 144 -4.91 -11.56 -0.90
C LEU A 144 -3.87 -10.51 -0.48
N LEU A 145 -4.31 -9.35 0.02
CA LEU A 145 -3.43 -8.31 0.54
C LEU A 145 -2.65 -8.76 1.79
N TRP A 146 -3.06 -9.80 2.50
CA TRP A 146 -2.36 -10.27 3.71
C TRP A 146 -1.54 -11.55 3.50
N GLU A 147 -1.75 -12.27 2.40
CA GLU A 147 -0.95 -13.45 2.02
C GLU A 147 0.50 -13.12 1.60
N SER A 148 0.90 -11.84 1.60
CA SER A 148 2.25 -11.35 1.24
C SER A 148 2.69 -11.67 -0.19
N SER A 149 1.76 -12.03 -1.07
CA SER A 149 2.03 -12.19 -2.50
C SER A 149 2.03 -10.82 -3.17
N THR A 150 3.14 -10.46 -3.81
CA THR A 150 3.30 -9.18 -4.54
C THR A 150 3.57 -9.40 -6.03
N ASP A 151 3.33 -10.60 -6.54
CA ASP A 151 3.43 -10.86 -7.97
C ASP A 151 2.32 -10.13 -8.73
N ASP A 152 2.57 -9.81 -10.01
CA ASP A 152 1.66 -9.01 -10.82
C ASP A 152 0.26 -9.65 -10.98
N GLN A 153 0.17 -10.99 -10.90
CA GLN A 153 -1.12 -11.69 -10.95
C GLN A 153 -1.93 -11.46 -9.67
N ALA A 154 -1.28 -11.48 -8.49
CA ALA A 154 -1.93 -11.10 -7.24
C ALA A 154 -2.40 -9.64 -7.26
N VAL A 155 -1.57 -8.70 -7.73
CA VAL A 155 -1.92 -7.28 -7.86
C VAL A 155 -3.14 -7.08 -8.78
N GLN A 156 -3.13 -7.73 -9.94
CA GLN A 156 -4.23 -7.68 -10.90
C GLN A 156 -5.54 -8.24 -10.32
N THR A 157 -5.44 -9.33 -9.57
CA THR A 157 -6.58 -9.97 -8.90
C THR A 157 -7.16 -9.04 -7.82
N ILE A 158 -6.31 -8.43 -6.98
CA ILE A 158 -6.72 -7.43 -5.99
C ILE A 158 -7.48 -6.28 -6.68
N GLY A 159 -6.89 -5.66 -7.71
CA GLY A 159 -7.55 -4.57 -8.45
C GLY A 159 -8.90 -4.98 -9.05
N GLY A 160 -9.02 -6.22 -9.54
CA GLY A 160 -10.27 -6.78 -10.03
C GLY A 160 -11.35 -6.86 -8.94
N HIS A 161 -11.01 -7.41 -7.77
CA HIS A 161 -11.92 -7.50 -6.64
C HIS A 161 -12.38 -6.12 -6.14
N LEU A 162 -11.47 -5.14 -6.04
CA LEU A 162 -11.81 -3.78 -5.62
C LEU A 162 -12.79 -3.10 -6.58
N ARG A 163 -12.55 -3.21 -7.89
CA ARG A 163 -13.47 -2.72 -8.92
C ARG A 163 -14.85 -3.39 -8.81
N THR A 164 -14.88 -4.71 -8.63
CA THR A 164 -16.11 -5.48 -8.44
C THR A 164 -16.88 -5.03 -7.21
N ALA A 165 -16.19 -4.68 -6.11
CA ALA A 165 -16.83 -4.16 -4.90
C ALA A 165 -17.58 -2.83 -5.14
N ILE A 166 -16.97 -1.88 -5.84
CA ILE A 166 -17.61 -0.61 -6.19
C ILE A 166 -18.84 -0.86 -7.08
N GLN A 167 -18.69 -1.70 -8.11
CA GLN A 167 -19.78 -2.03 -9.02
C GLN A 167 -20.97 -2.63 -8.27
N HIS A 168 -20.73 -3.63 -7.43
CA HIS A 168 -21.80 -4.25 -6.63
C HIS A 168 -22.46 -3.25 -5.68
N THR A 169 -21.69 -2.42 -4.99
CA THR A 169 -22.23 -1.43 -4.06
C THR A 169 -23.16 -0.46 -4.78
N VAL A 170 -22.70 0.13 -5.89
CA VAL A 170 -23.50 1.07 -6.70
C VAL A 170 -24.77 0.39 -7.21
N SER A 171 -24.67 -0.81 -7.79
CA SER A 171 -25.83 -1.58 -8.27
C SER A 171 -26.84 -1.85 -7.17
N THR A 172 -26.38 -2.15 -5.96
CA THR A 172 -27.27 -2.49 -4.85
C THR A 172 -27.97 -1.27 -4.25
N VAL A 173 -27.31 -0.10 -4.25
CA VAL A 173 -27.92 1.16 -3.79
C VAL A 173 -28.98 1.65 -4.77
N ILE A 174 -28.74 1.51 -6.06
CA ILE A 174 -29.56 2.12 -7.12
C ILE A 174 -30.66 1.17 -7.61
N GLY A 175 -30.44 -0.15 -7.50
CA GLY A 175 -31.40 -1.20 -7.85
C GLY A 175 -31.13 -1.87 -9.21
N PRO A 176 -31.89 -2.94 -9.54
CA PRO A 176 -31.64 -3.83 -10.68
C PRO A 176 -31.79 -3.17 -12.06
N ASP A 177 -32.44 -2.00 -12.16
CA ASP A 177 -32.56 -1.26 -13.43
C ASP A 177 -31.22 -0.70 -13.93
N ALA A 178 -30.15 -0.79 -13.13
CA ALA A 178 -28.78 -0.49 -13.53
C ALA A 178 -28.09 -1.62 -14.32
N ASP A 179 -28.74 -2.78 -14.51
CA ASP A 179 -28.09 -3.99 -15.07
C ASP A 179 -27.54 -3.85 -16.50
N GLY A 180 -27.97 -2.83 -17.25
CA GLY A 180 -27.40 -2.49 -18.56
C GLY A 180 -26.23 -1.47 -18.54
N LYS A 181 -25.94 -0.82 -17.41
CA LYS A 181 -24.93 0.25 -17.27
C LYS A 181 -23.76 -0.14 -16.34
N ARG A 182 -23.55 -1.43 -16.06
CA ARG A 182 -22.50 -1.95 -15.15
C ARG A 182 -21.07 -1.50 -15.51
N GLU A 183 -20.83 -1.12 -16.77
CA GLU A 183 -19.53 -0.65 -17.24
C GLU A 183 -19.14 0.76 -16.74
N ASN A 184 -20.10 1.58 -16.28
CA ASN A 184 -19.84 2.93 -15.80
C ASN A 184 -20.53 3.22 -14.44
N PRO A 185 -20.09 2.59 -13.33
CA PRO A 185 -20.72 2.77 -12.02
C PRO A 185 -20.73 4.23 -11.55
N ILE A 186 -19.75 5.04 -11.95
CA ILE A 186 -19.65 6.45 -11.55
C ILE A 186 -20.71 7.30 -12.24
N GLY A 187 -20.92 7.08 -13.54
CA GLY A 187 -22.00 7.73 -14.28
C GLY A 187 -23.37 7.38 -13.70
N VAL A 188 -23.59 6.10 -13.35
CA VAL A 188 -24.85 5.66 -12.73
C VAL A 188 -25.04 6.30 -11.34
N LEU A 189 -24.00 6.38 -10.52
CA LEU A 189 -24.06 7.02 -9.21
C LEU A 189 -24.37 8.52 -9.32
N LYS A 190 -23.79 9.19 -10.32
CA LYS A 190 -24.08 10.59 -10.63
C LYS A 190 -25.55 10.78 -11.03
N ASP A 191 -26.03 9.98 -11.98
CA ASP A 191 -27.44 10.03 -12.45
C ASP A 191 -28.40 9.80 -11.27
N TYR A 192 -28.13 8.82 -10.41
CA TYR A 192 -28.94 8.55 -9.22
C TYR A 192 -28.96 9.73 -8.25
N GLY A 193 -27.81 10.38 -8.06
CA GLY A 193 -27.69 11.56 -7.24
C GLY A 193 -28.61 12.71 -7.65
N GLU A 194 -28.90 12.85 -8.94
CA GLU A 194 -29.83 13.85 -9.49
C GLU A 194 -31.30 13.54 -9.16
N THR A 195 -31.61 12.28 -8.82
CA THR A 195 -32.97 11.85 -8.42
C THR A 195 -33.26 12.08 -6.94
N LEU A 196 -32.23 12.36 -6.13
CA LEU A 196 -32.36 12.58 -4.70
C LEU A 196 -32.76 14.03 -4.41
N GLU A 197 -33.73 14.22 -3.51
CA GLU A 197 -34.12 15.55 -3.02
C GLU A 197 -33.10 16.07 -1.99
N LEU A 198 -31.91 16.44 -2.45
CA LEU A 198 -30.81 16.93 -1.61
C LEU A 198 -30.74 18.46 -1.62
N THR A 199 -30.32 19.07 -0.52
CA THR A 199 -30.18 20.53 -0.43
C THR A 199 -28.81 20.99 0.08
N GLY A 200 -28.30 22.10 -0.49
CA GLY A 200 -27.15 22.85 0.02
C GLY A 200 -25.88 22.03 0.24
N ARG A 201 -25.67 21.56 1.47
CA ARG A 201 -24.50 20.78 1.89
C ARG A 201 -24.51 19.36 1.34
N GLU A 202 -25.68 18.73 1.26
CA GLU A 202 -25.82 17.33 0.86
C GLU A 202 -25.42 17.12 -0.60
N VAL A 203 -25.83 18.03 -1.48
CA VAL A 203 -25.40 18.06 -2.89
C VAL A 203 -23.88 18.14 -3.00
N LYS A 204 -23.23 19.00 -2.19
CA LYS A 204 -21.76 19.11 -2.20
C LYS A 204 -21.08 17.83 -1.74
N VAL A 205 -21.61 17.18 -0.71
CA VAL A 205 -21.08 15.90 -0.21
C VAL A 205 -21.20 14.82 -1.29
N LEU A 206 -22.36 14.71 -1.92
CA LEU A 206 -22.59 13.76 -3.01
C LEU A 206 -21.64 13.98 -4.20
N VAL A 207 -21.46 15.23 -4.64
CA VAL A 207 -20.51 15.56 -5.72
C VAL A 207 -19.10 15.12 -5.37
N ARG A 208 -18.64 15.38 -4.14
CA ARG A 208 -17.32 14.94 -3.67
C ARG A 208 -17.21 13.43 -3.55
N LEU A 209 -18.28 12.74 -3.16
CA LEU A 209 -18.31 11.29 -3.10
C LEU A 209 -18.23 10.66 -4.49
N VAL A 210 -18.92 11.23 -5.49
CA VAL A 210 -18.83 10.80 -6.90
C VAL A 210 -17.41 11.01 -7.44
N GLU A 211 -16.79 12.16 -7.16
CA GLU A 211 -15.40 12.44 -7.54
C GLU A 211 -14.42 11.46 -6.87
N LEU A 212 -14.61 11.20 -5.57
CA LEU A 212 -13.81 10.21 -4.83
C LEU A 212 -13.96 8.82 -5.45
N ALA A 213 -15.19 8.37 -5.69
CA ALA A 213 -15.46 7.06 -6.30
C ALA A 213 -14.81 6.94 -7.70
N GLY A 214 -14.81 8.01 -8.50
CA GLY A 214 -14.12 8.04 -9.79
C GLY A 214 -12.59 7.93 -9.67
N ALA A 215 -12.00 8.63 -8.71
CA ALA A 215 -10.56 8.55 -8.44
C ALA A 215 -10.15 7.16 -7.94
N VAL A 216 -10.95 6.57 -7.05
CA VAL A 216 -10.73 5.22 -6.51
C VAL A 216 -10.88 4.17 -7.60
N LEU A 217 -11.93 4.22 -8.40
CA LEU A 217 -12.11 3.29 -9.52
C LEU A 217 -10.93 3.37 -10.51
N SER A 218 -10.36 4.56 -10.72
CA SER A 218 -9.18 4.72 -11.58
C SER A 218 -7.93 4.08 -10.97
N LEU A 219 -7.78 4.14 -9.64
CA LEU A 219 -6.71 3.46 -8.91
C LEU A 219 -6.87 1.93 -8.99
N ASP A 220 -8.09 1.43 -8.75
CA ASP A 220 -8.41 0.00 -8.84
C ASP A 220 -8.19 -0.53 -10.26
N GLN A 221 -8.58 0.26 -11.27
CA GLN A 221 -8.34 -0.06 -12.68
C GLN A 221 -6.84 -0.13 -13.00
N ARG A 222 -6.02 0.77 -12.45
CA ARG A 222 -4.57 0.72 -12.62
C ARG A 222 -4.01 -0.59 -12.07
N LEU A 223 -4.42 -1.01 -10.87
CA LEU A 223 -3.97 -2.28 -10.28
C LEU A 223 -4.42 -3.47 -11.12
N HIS A 224 -5.67 -3.46 -11.60
CA HIS A 224 -6.21 -4.51 -12.46
C HIS A 224 -5.48 -4.65 -13.81
N HIS A 225 -4.86 -3.58 -14.28
CA HIS A 225 -4.10 -3.53 -15.52
C HIS A 225 -2.60 -3.34 -15.28
N ILE A 226 -2.07 -3.82 -14.15
CA ILE A 226 -0.67 -3.53 -13.78
C ILE A 226 0.35 -3.98 -14.83
N LEU A 227 0.12 -5.11 -15.49
CA LEU A 227 0.96 -5.60 -16.58
C LEU A 227 1.01 -4.60 -17.75
N ASP A 228 -0.15 -4.07 -18.17
CA ASP A 228 -0.24 -3.07 -19.23
C ASP A 228 0.46 -1.75 -18.84
N GLU A 229 0.54 -1.45 -17.54
CA GLU A 229 1.18 -0.25 -17.02
C GLU A 229 2.70 -0.42 -16.93
N VAL A 230 3.17 -1.58 -16.51
CA VAL A 230 4.59 -1.97 -16.53
C VAL A 230 5.12 -1.98 -17.96
N ASP A 231 4.34 -2.50 -18.93
CA ASP A 231 4.67 -2.46 -20.36
C ASP A 231 4.78 -1.04 -20.94
N LYS A 232 4.20 -0.03 -20.25
CA LYS A 232 4.30 1.40 -20.58
C LYS A 232 5.37 2.13 -19.75
N ASP A 233 6.36 1.41 -19.23
CA ASP A 233 7.44 1.93 -18.38
C ASP A 233 6.94 2.64 -17.10
N ARG A 234 5.76 2.29 -16.59
CA ARG A 234 5.32 2.79 -15.28
C ARG A 234 5.86 1.91 -14.16
N PRO A 235 6.09 2.49 -12.96
CA PRO A 235 6.51 1.69 -11.82
C PRO A 235 5.48 0.61 -11.47
N PRO A 236 5.93 -0.59 -11.04
CA PRO A 236 5.04 -1.62 -10.53
C PRO A 236 4.26 -1.11 -9.32
N ALA A 237 3.16 -1.77 -8.98
CA ALA A 237 2.37 -1.40 -7.82
C ALA A 237 3.17 -1.65 -6.54
N SER A 238 3.31 -0.60 -5.72
CA SER A 238 3.91 -0.76 -4.40
C SER A 238 2.94 -1.42 -3.43
N TRP A 239 3.47 -2.08 -2.41
CA TRP A 239 2.68 -2.62 -1.31
C TRP A 239 1.79 -1.57 -0.64
N ASP A 240 2.34 -0.37 -0.43
CA ASP A 240 1.60 0.74 0.16
C ASP A 240 0.49 1.27 -0.75
N GLU A 241 0.66 1.16 -2.07
CA GLU A 241 -0.40 1.51 -3.02
C GLU A 241 -1.55 0.52 -2.96
N MET A 242 -1.28 -0.79 -2.96
CA MET A 242 -2.33 -1.82 -2.85
C MET A 242 -3.11 -1.70 -1.54
N ARG A 243 -2.41 -1.44 -0.42
CA ARG A 243 -3.05 -1.18 0.88
C ARG A 243 -3.95 0.04 0.85
N ARG A 244 -3.47 1.16 0.28
CA ARG A 244 -4.25 2.39 0.16
C ARG A 244 -5.46 2.21 -0.74
N ALA A 245 -5.31 1.54 -1.87
CA ALA A 245 -6.42 1.24 -2.78
C ALA A 245 -7.49 0.43 -2.05
N THR A 246 -7.12 -0.71 -1.48
CA THR A 246 -8.02 -1.59 -0.75
C THR A 246 -8.79 -0.86 0.35
N PHE A 247 -8.09 -0.05 1.14
CA PHE A 247 -8.71 0.74 2.21
C PHE A 247 -9.65 1.84 1.71
N ILE A 248 -9.22 2.66 0.73
CA ILE A 248 -10.05 3.78 0.25
C ILE A 248 -11.26 3.25 -0.53
N THR A 249 -11.13 2.12 -1.24
CA THR A 249 -12.26 1.43 -1.87
C THR A 249 -13.26 0.95 -0.85
N ALA A 250 -12.80 0.31 0.23
CA ALA A 250 -13.64 -0.08 1.36
C ALA A 250 -14.45 1.10 1.94
N VAL A 251 -13.78 2.22 2.25
CA VAL A 251 -14.46 3.43 2.78
C VAL A 251 -15.47 3.98 1.78
N THR A 252 -15.09 4.03 0.49
CA THR A 252 -15.95 4.56 -0.57
C THR A 252 -17.21 3.72 -0.74
N CYS A 253 -17.10 2.39 -0.70
CA CYS A 253 -18.25 1.49 -0.73
C CYS A 253 -19.19 1.74 0.46
N ASN A 254 -18.63 1.92 1.67
CA ASN A 254 -19.45 2.24 2.84
C ASN A 254 -20.18 3.58 2.69
N GLU A 255 -19.50 4.64 2.25
CA GLU A 255 -20.13 5.96 2.05
C GLU A 255 -21.20 5.94 0.95
N ILE A 256 -21.00 5.17 -0.12
CA ILE A 256 -22.03 4.97 -1.16
C ILE A 256 -23.24 4.23 -0.58
N ASP A 257 -23.05 3.20 0.25
CA ASP A 257 -24.15 2.48 0.90
C ASP A 257 -25.01 3.39 1.80
N LEU A 258 -24.39 4.40 2.41
CA LEU A 258 -25.10 5.38 3.25
C LEU A 258 -25.98 6.36 2.46
N LEU A 259 -25.88 6.41 1.11
CA LEU A 259 -26.78 7.21 0.28
C LEU A 259 -28.19 6.64 0.18
N ARG A 260 -28.43 5.41 0.65
CA ARG A 260 -29.76 4.82 0.62
C ARG A 260 -30.73 5.67 1.46
N PRO A 261 -31.98 5.85 0.99
CA PRO A 261 -33.02 6.48 1.80
C PRO A 261 -33.20 5.69 3.11
N ARG A 262 -33.13 6.39 4.25
CA ARG A 262 -33.47 5.79 5.55
C ARG A 262 -34.97 5.47 5.53
N ARG A 263 -35.31 4.18 5.48
CA ARG A 263 -36.69 3.71 5.67
C ARG A 263 -37.10 3.81 7.13
#